data_AF-Q8ELA8-F1
#
_entry.id   AF-Q8ELA8-F1
#
_cell.length_a   1.000
_cell.length_b   1.000
_cell.length_c   1.000
_cell.angle_alpha   90.00
_cell.angle_beta   90.00
_cell.angle_gamma   90.00
#
_symmetry.space_group_name_H-M   'P 1'
#
loop_
_entity.id
_entity.type
_entity.pdbx_description
1 polymer ?
#
loop_
_entity_poly.entity_id
_entity_poly.type
_entity_poly.pdbx_seq_one_letter_code
_entity_poly.pdbx_strand_id
1 'polypeptide(L)'
;MWVILVGIAIVITFLNLYLYSIGKDYKLAMALGLSFTTLTLCAEYSLVSDWVDAEDWSALMDVVPGMERALWFLTIAFILLNITPILLERKRKR
;
A
#
# COMPACT_ATOMS: atom_id res chain seq x y z
N MET A 1 8.12 6.64 -10.27
CA MET A 1 6.86 6.02 -10.75
C MET A 1 6.08 5.27 -9.65
N TRP A 2 6.68 4.93 -8.50
CA TRP A 2 5.98 4.31 -7.35
C TRP A 2 4.93 5.22 -6.67
N VAL A 3 5.12 6.55 -6.67
CA VAL A 3 4.14 7.52 -6.08
C VAL A 3 2.75 7.41 -6.72
N ILE A 4 2.70 7.13 -8.02
CA ILE A 4 1.42 6.93 -8.73
C ILE A 4 0.73 5.67 -8.21
N LEU A 5 1.50 4.59 -7.96
CA LEU A 5 0.98 3.35 -7.38
C LEU A 5 0.45 3.57 -5.96
N VAL A 6 1.12 4.40 -5.15
CA VAL A 6 0.58 4.84 -3.84
C VAL A 6 -0.75 5.54 -4.01
N GLY A 7 -0.84 6.51 -4.92
CA GLY A 7 -2.09 7.24 -5.18
C GLY A 7 -3.24 6.31 -5.55
N ILE A 8 -2.99 5.33 -6.41
CA ILE A 8 -3.97 4.31 -6.79
C ILE A 8 -4.35 3.44 -5.58
N ALA A 9 -3.37 2.98 -4.80
CA ALA A 9 -3.61 2.18 -3.60
C ALA A 9 -4.50 2.91 -2.59
N ILE A 10 -4.29 4.22 -2.40
CA ILE A 10 -5.12 5.07 -1.55
C ILE A 10 -6.57 5.08 -2.05
N VAL A 11 -6.78 5.42 -3.33
CA VAL A 11 -8.13 5.52 -3.92
C VAL A 11 -8.87 4.19 -3.79
N ILE A 12 -8.21 3.07 -4.11
CA ILE A 12 -8.81 1.73 -4.04
C ILE A 12 -9.11 1.34 -2.59
N THR A 13 -8.24 1.69 -1.63
CA THR A 13 -8.46 1.43 -0.21
C THR A 13 -9.71 2.17 0.30
N PHE A 14 -9.89 3.44 -0.09
CA PHE A 14 -11.12 4.17 0.25
C PHE A 14 -12.35 3.59 -0.45
N LEU A 15 -12.22 3.14 -1.71
CA LEU A 15 -13.30 2.45 -2.42
C LEU A 15 -13.72 1.15 -1.71
N ASN A 16 -12.76 0.37 -1.21
CA ASN A 16 -13.02 -0.83 -0.40
C ASN A 16 -13.89 -0.49 0.83
N LEU A 17 -13.48 0.51 1.63
CA LEU A 17 -14.24 0.96 2.80
C LEU A 17 -15.63 1.49 2.44
N TYR A 18 -15.74 2.25 1.35
CA TYR A 18 -17.01 2.77 0.87
C TYR A 18 -17.97 1.65 0.45
N LEU A 19 -17.50 0.67 -0.34
CA LEU A 19 -18.30 -0.48 -0.77
C LEU A 19 -18.84 -1.27 0.42
N TYR A 20 -18.00 -1.50 1.44
CA TYR A 20 -18.43 -2.13 2.69
C TYR A 20 -19.53 -1.33 3.39
N SER A 21 -19.37 0.00 3.50
CA SER A 21 -20.33 0.89 4.17
C SER A 21 -21.74 0.84 3.55
N ILE A 22 -21.82 0.71 2.23
CA ILE A 22 -23.11 0.58 1.50
C ILE A 22 -23.57 -0.87 1.33
N GLY A 23 -22.92 -1.83 1.97
CA GLY A 23 -23.29 -3.25 1.93
C GLY A 23 -23.02 -3.97 0.60
N LYS A 24 -22.17 -3.40 -0.27
CA LYS A 24 -21.73 -4.04 -1.52
C LYS A 24 -20.51 -4.93 -1.30
N ASP A 25 -20.24 -5.82 -2.26
CA ASP A 25 -19.03 -6.66 -2.22
C ASP A 25 -17.77 -5.80 -2.38
N TYR A 26 -16.94 -5.80 -1.36
CA TYR A 26 -15.72 -5.02 -1.25
C TYR A 26 -14.45 -5.84 -1.53
N LYS A 27 -14.55 -7.18 -1.64
CA LYS A 27 -13.38 -8.08 -1.64
C LYS A 27 -12.44 -7.87 -2.83
N LEU A 28 -13.00 -7.54 -4.00
CA LEU A 28 -12.19 -7.22 -5.18
C LEU A 28 -11.43 -5.91 -4.99
N ALA A 29 -12.09 -4.87 -4.47
CA ALA A 29 -11.43 -3.61 -4.14
C ALA A 29 -10.35 -3.80 -3.07
N MET A 30 -10.62 -4.62 -2.05
CA MET A 30 -9.62 -5.01 -1.05
C MET A 30 -8.40 -5.69 -1.69
N ALA A 31 -8.62 -6.70 -2.53
CA ALA A 31 -7.53 -7.44 -3.19
C ALA A 31 -6.69 -6.52 -4.09
N LEU A 32 -7.34 -5.64 -4.85
CA LEU A 32 -6.65 -4.63 -5.66
C LEU A 32 -5.88 -3.64 -4.78
N GLY A 33 -6.46 -3.16 -3.69
CA GLY A 33 -5.81 -2.23 -2.77
C GLY A 33 -4.49 -2.78 -2.24
N LEU A 34 -4.52 -4.01 -1.72
CA LEU A 34 -3.33 -4.73 -1.28
C LEU A 34 -2.34 -5.00 -2.41
N SER A 35 -2.82 -5.37 -3.61
CA SER A 35 -1.95 -5.61 -4.77
C SER A 35 -1.19 -4.36 -5.18
N PHE A 36 -1.85 -3.18 -5.21
CA PHE A 36 -1.19 -1.92 -5.51
C PHE A 36 -0.24 -1.46 -4.39
N THR A 37 -0.53 -1.77 -3.13
CA THR A 37 0.43 -1.59 -2.02
C THR A 37 1.69 -2.43 -2.27
N THR A 38 1.56 -3.70 -2.65
CA THR A 38 2.73 -4.55 -2.96
C THR A 38 3.48 -4.06 -4.20
N LEU A 39 2.78 -3.69 -5.28
CA LEU A 39 3.42 -3.13 -6.47
C LEU A 39 4.18 -1.84 -6.18
N THR A 40 3.69 -1.03 -5.22
CA THR A 40 4.40 0.16 -4.75
C THR A 40 5.74 -0.21 -4.13
N LEU A 41 5.77 -1.22 -3.24
CA LEU A 41 7.01 -1.70 -2.62
C LEU A 41 7.97 -2.27 -3.66
N CYS A 42 7.48 -3.05 -4.63
CA CYS A 42 8.33 -3.54 -5.72
C CYS A 42 8.92 -2.39 -6.54
N ALA A 43 8.13 -1.36 -6.86
CA ALA A 43 8.59 -0.22 -7.63
C ALA A 43 9.60 0.66 -6.88
N GLU A 44 9.48 0.76 -5.55
CA GLU A 44 10.50 1.44 -4.74
C GLU A 44 11.76 0.60 -4.59
N TYR A 45 11.62 -0.72 -4.42
CA TYR A 45 12.78 -1.62 -4.41
C TYR A 45 13.55 -1.58 -5.74
N SER A 46 12.86 -1.53 -6.88
CA SER A 46 13.51 -1.31 -8.18
C SER A 46 14.26 0.02 -8.24
N LEU A 47 13.71 1.10 -7.68
CA LEU A 47 14.40 2.40 -7.61
C LEU A 47 15.69 2.30 -6.78
N VAL A 48 15.65 1.61 -5.64
CA VAL A 48 16.83 1.36 -4.81
C VAL A 48 17.86 0.54 -5.58
N SER A 49 17.42 -0.49 -6.33
CA SER A 49 18.30 -1.30 -7.19
C SER A 49 18.99 -0.45 -8.25
N ASP A 50 18.25 0.45 -8.92
CA ASP A 50 18.81 1.35 -9.94
C ASP A 50 19.90 2.26 -9.36
N TRP A 51 19.74 2.74 -8.12
CA TRP A 51 20.78 3.51 -7.43
C TRP A 51 22.00 2.68 -7.06
N VAL A 52 21.82 1.42 -6.67
CA VAL A 52 22.94 0.50 -6.41
C VAL A 52 23.72 0.24 -7.70
N ASP A 53 23.02 -0.06 -8.80
CA ASP A 53 23.64 -0.34 -10.10
C ASP A 53 24.37 0.89 -10.67
N ALA A 54 23.89 2.09 -10.36
CA ALA A 54 24.53 3.36 -10.73
C ALA A 54 25.62 3.82 -9.74
N GLU A 55 25.89 3.05 -8.67
CA GLU A 55 26.80 3.41 -7.57
C GLU A 55 26.46 4.76 -6.90
N ASP A 56 25.19 5.16 -6.89
CA ASP A 56 24.71 6.41 -6.28
C ASP A 56 24.51 6.24 -4.76
N TRP A 57 25.63 6.06 -4.05
CA TRP A 57 25.65 5.91 -2.59
C TRP A 57 25.08 7.14 -1.87
N SER A 58 25.23 8.33 -2.48
CA SER A 58 24.70 9.57 -1.92
C SER A 58 23.17 9.54 -1.88
N ALA A 59 22.51 9.15 -2.98
CA ALA A 59 21.06 9.00 -3.01
C ALA A 59 20.58 7.92 -2.03
N LEU A 60 21.30 6.78 -1.95
CA LEU A 60 20.96 5.72 -0.99
C LEU A 60 21.00 6.22 0.47
N MET A 61 22.04 6.95 0.86
CA MET A 61 22.18 7.45 2.23
C MET A 61 21.20 8.57 2.58
N ASP A 62 20.89 9.45 1.62
CA ASP A 62 19.99 10.60 1.84
C ASP A 62 18.52 10.18 1.85
N VAL A 63 18.13 9.29 0.94
CA VAL A 63 16.72 9.06 0.62
C VAL A 63 16.15 7.79 1.27
N VAL A 64 16.86 6.66 1.19
CA VAL A 64 16.33 5.34 1.60
C VAL A 64 15.95 5.29 3.09
N PRO A 65 16.75 5.78 4.05
CA PRO A 65 16.40 5.70 5.47
C PRO A 65 15.13 6.48 5.85
N GLY A 66 14.82 7.56 5.11
CA GLY A 66 13.59 8.32 5.30
C GLY A 66 12.39 7.61 4.69
N MET A 67 12.53 7.15 3.45
CA MET A 67 11.45 6.52 2.69
C MET A 67 11.07 5.15 3.26
N GLU A 68 12.03 4.33 3.70
CA GLU A 68 11.77 3.01 4.28
C GLU A 68 10.83 3.09 5.49
N ARG A 69 11.09 4.02 6.42
CA ARG A 69 10.24 4.25 7.60
C ARG A 69 8.84 4.70 7.21
N ALA A 70 8.72 5.59 6.21
CA ALA A 70 7.43 6.05 5.72
C ALA A 70 6.64 4.91 5.05
N LEU A 71 7.31 4.09 4.24
CA LEU A 71 6.70 2.95 3.55
C LEU A 71 6.26 1.85 4.51
N TRP A 72 7.01 1.58 5.57
CA TRP A 72 6.55 0.69 6.65
C TRP A 72 5.24 1.16 7.26
N PHE A 73 5.20 2.42 7.68
CA PHE A 73 4.00 3.00 8.27
C PHE A 73 2.81 2.93 7.31
N LEU A 74 2.98 3.35 6.05
CA LEU A 74 1.94 3.33 5.03
C LEU A 74 1.47 1.90 4.72
N THR A 75 2.38 0.94 4.62
CA THR A 75 2.06 -0.47 4.33
C THR A 75 1.22 -1.07 5.45
N ILE A 76 1.61 -0.85 6.71
CA ILE A 76 0.84 -1.29 7.87
C ILE A 76 -0.55 -0.65 7.83
N ALA A 77 -0.64 0.66 7.58
CA ALA A 77 -1.92 1.36 7.48
C ALA A 77 -2.81 0.78 6.37
N PHE A 78 -2.28 0.53 5.17
CA PHE A 78 -3.04 -0.06 4.07
C PHE A 78 -3.53 -1.46 4.38
N ILE A 79 -2.69 -2.31 4.99
CA ILE A 79 -3.09 -3.66 5.40
C ILE A 79 -4.26 -3.58 6.40
N LEU A 80 -4.13 -2.75 7.43
CA LEU A 80 -5.17 -2.59 8.45
C LEU A 80 -6.47 -2.06 7.85
N LEU A 81 -6.40 -1.00 7.03
CA LEU A 81 -7.59 -0.43 6.38
C LEU A 81 -8.26 -1.42 5.44
N ASN A 82 -7.50 -2.15 4.62
CA ASN A 82 -8.07 -3.08 3.66
C ASN A 82 -8.70 -4.30 4.32
N ILE A 83 -8.15 -4.78 5.44
CA ILE A 83 -8.68 -5.93 6.20
C ILE A 83 -9.84 -5.53 7.13
N THR A 84 -9.98 -4.24 7.46
CA THR A 84 -11.02 -3.74 8.39
C THR A 84 -12.44 -4.23 8.04
N PRO A 85 -12.93 -4.15 6.80
CA PRO A 85 -14.23 -4.69 6.40
C PRO A 85 -14.44 -6.16 6.77
N ILE A 86 -13.43 -7.03 6.58
CA ILE A 86 -13.51 -8.46 6.96
C ILE A 86 -13.66 -8.61 8.47
N LEU A 87 -12.90 -7.83 9.25
CA LEU A 87 -12.95 -7.90 10.71
C LEU A 87 -14.32 -7.45 11.24
N LEU A 88 -14.89 -6.40 10.66
CA LEU A 88 -16.22 -5.90 11.02
C LEU A 88 -17.31 -6.90 10.62
N GLU A 89 -17.21 -7.52 9.43
CA GLU A 89 -18.14 -8.54 8.98
C GLU A 89 -18.13 -9.77 9.91
N ARG A 90 -16.94 -10.20 10.38
CA ARG A 90 -16.79 -11.29 11.36
C ARG A 90 -17.36 -10.93 12.73
N LYS A 91 -17.19 -9.68 13.19
CA LYS A 91 -17.76 -9.21 14.47
C LYS A 91 -19.30 -9.16 14.42
N ARG A 92 -19.91 -8.80 13.28
CA ARG A 92 -21.37 -8.76 13.13
C ARG A 92 -22.02 -10.14 13.08
N LYS A 93 -21.25 -11.17 12.70
CA LYS A 93 -21.70 -12.57 12.62
C LYS A 93 -21.57 -13.33 13.96
N ARG A 94 -20.85 -12.78 14.93
CA ARG A 94 -20.81 -13.26 16.33
C ARG A 94 -21.90 -12.58 17.13
#